data_AF-A0A956M2P3-F1
#
_entry.id   AF-A0A956M2P3-F1
#
_cell.length_a   1.000
_cell.length_b   1.000
_cell.length_c   1.000
_cell.angle_alpha   90.00
_cell.angle_beta   90.00
_cell.angle_gamma   90.00
#
_symmetry.space_group_name_H-M   'P 1'
#
loop_
_entity.id
_entity.type
_entity.pdbx_description
1 polymer ?
#
loop_
_entity_poly.entity_id
_entity_poly.type
_entity_poly.pdbx_seq_one_letter_code
_entity_poly.pdbx_strand_id
1 'polypeptide(L)'
;MNVDYLWLIPILPLLGAALNGLLTLLTAHREDGPPKALSGWLGVATVAASFALTWRGFLQLRGLPEAERALTQTLYHWIPVGSFDLS
;
A
#
# COMPACT_ATOMS: atom_id res chain seq x y z
N MET A 1 18.15 0.91 -10.19
CA MET A 1 17.37 0.98 -8.93
C MET A 1 16.30 -0.09 -8.99
N ASN A 2 16.23 -1.02 -8.02
CA ASN A 2 15.12 -1.98 -7.98
C ASN A 2 13.88 -1.25 -7.45
N VAL A 3 12.77 -1.29 -8.20
CA VAL A 3 11.48 -0.66 -7.88
C VAL A 3 10.35 -1.68 -7.73
N ASP A 4 10.68 -2.97 -7.72
CA ASP A 4 9.71 -4.08 -7.70
C ASP A 4 8.88 -4.12 -6.41
N TYR A 5 9.24 -3.31 -5.41
CA TYR A 5 8.55 -3.21 -4.13
C TYR A 5 7.56 -2.03 -4.06
N LEU A 6 7.51 -1.13 -5.06
CA LEU A 6 6.69 0.09 -4.98
C LEU A 6 5.18 -0.22 -4.89
N TRP A 7 4.71 -1.30 -5.50
CA TRP A 7 3.32 -1.77 -5.40
C TRP A 7 2.89 -2.10 -3.95
N LEU A 8 3.84 -2.38 -3.05
CA LEU A 8 3.53 -2.62 -1.63
C LEU A 8 3.07 -1.35 -0.91
N ILE A 9 3.48 -0.16 -1.38
CA ILE A 9 3.12 1.12 -0.75
C ILE A 9 1.59 1.28 -0.63
N PRO A 10 0.79 1.12 -1.72
CA PRO A 10 -0.67 1.14 -1.63
C PRO A 10 -1.29 -0.16 -1.11
N ILE A 11 -0.64 -1.32 -1.27
CA ILE A 11 -1.20 -2.60 -0.82
C ILE A 11 -1.15 -2.77 0.70
N LEU A 12 -0.10 -2.32 1.38
CA LEU A 12 0.01 -2.46 2.83
C LEU A 12 -1.15 -1.79 3.60
N PRO A 13 -1.57 -0.54 3.32
CA PRO A 13 -2.69 0.09 4.00
C PRO A 13 -4.02 -0.58 3.62
N LEU A 14 -4.16 -1.02 2.36
CA LEU A 14 -5.33 -1.79 1.92
C LEU A 14 -5.45 -3.11 2.68
N LEU A 15 -4.33 -3.82 2.88
CA LEU A 15 -4.28 -5.03 3.69
C LEU A 15 -4.64 -4.71 5.15
N GLY A 16 -4.12 -3.64 5.73
CA GLY A 16 -4.48 -3.19 7.08
C GLY A 16 -5.98 -2.93 7.22
N ALA A 17 -6.59 -2.25 6.24
CA ALA A 17 -8.02 -2.00 6.18
C ALA A 17 -8.83 -3.31 6.02
N ALA A 18 -8.41 -4.21 5.14
CA ALA A 18 -9.06 -5.49 4.92
C ALA A 18 -9.02 -6.37 6.18
N LEU A 19 -7.87 -6.45 6.86
CA LEU A 19 -7.70 -7.18 8.11
C LEU A 19 -8.54 -6.58 9.23
N ASN A 20 -8.56 -5.24 9.38
CA ASN A 20 -9.41 -4.57 10.35
C ASN A 20 -10.91 -4.76 10.06
N GLY A 21 -11.30 -4.69 8.79
CA GLY A 21 -12.67 -4.94 8.35
C GLY A 21 -13.09 -6.38 8.66
N LEU A 22 -12.25 -7.36 8.30
CA LEU A 22 -12.49 -8.77 8.62
C LEU A 22 -12.58 -9.01 10.13
N LEU A 23 -11.66 -8.45 10.90
CA LEU A 23 -11.67 -8.56 12.36
C LEU A 23 -12.97 -7.99 12.96
N THR A 24 -13.45 -6.87 12.43
CA THR A 24 -14.74 -6.26 12.83
C THR A 24 -15.90 -7.18 12.47
N LEU A 25 -15.95 -7.73 11.26
CA LEU A 25 -17.00 -8.65 10.83
C LEU A 25 -17.03 -9.92 11.68
N LEU A 26 -15.87 -10.51 11.97
CA LEU A 26 -15.77 -11.73 12.78
C LEU A 26 -16.19 -11.51 14.24
N THR A 27 -16.06 -10.29 14.74
CA THR A 27 -16.42 -9.92 16.12
C THR A 27 -17.75 -9.17 16.21
N ALA A 28 -18.51 -9.04 15.11
CA ALA A 28 -19.75 -8.27 15.06
C ALA A 28 -20.86 -8.80 15.99
N HIS A 29 -20.78 -10.07 16.39
CA HIS A 29 -21.69 -10.69 17.36
C HIS A 29 -21.36 -10.36 18.83
N ARG A 30 -20.22 -9.71 19.09
CA ARG A 30 -19.74 -9.34 20.43
C ARG A 30 -20.11 -7.89 20.72
N GLU A 31 -20.63 -7.61 21.92
CA GLU A 31 -20.95 -6.23 22.33
C GLU A 31 -19.73 -5.32 22.36
N ASP A 32 -18.58 -5.86 22.77
CA ASP A 32 -17.31 -5.12 22.88
C ASP A 32 -16.56 -4.95 21.55
N GLY A 33 -17.04 -5.63 20.49
CA GLY A 33 -16.40 -5.64 19.18
C GLY A 33 -14.97 -6.22 19.19
N PRO A 34 -14.09 -5.76 18.27
CA PRO A 34 -12.73 -6.25 18.21
C PRO A 34 -11.82 -5.60 19.27
N PRO A 35 -10.75 -6.29 19.72
CA PRO A 35 -9.81 -5.69 20.66
C PRO A 35 -9.21 -4.39 20.12
N LYS A 36 -9.50 -3.26 20.77
CA LYS A 36 -9.12 -1.91 20.31
C LYS A 36 -7.64 -1.77 20.04
N ALA A 37 -6.80 -2.33 20.91
CA ALA A 37 -5.35 -2.31 20.75
C ALA A 37 -4.91 -3.03 19.47
N LEU A 38 -5.47 -4.22 19.19
CA LEU A 38 -5.15 -4.97 17.98
C LEU A 38 -5.55 -4.19 16.72
N SER A 39 -6.77 -3.64 16.70
CA SER A 39 -7.25 -2.88 15.55
C SER A 39 -6.42 -1.62 15.29
N GLY A 40 -6.08 -0.89 16.35
CA GLY A 40 -5.20 0.28 16.27
C GLY A 40 -3.81 -0.07 15.77
N TRP A 41 -3.20 -1.13 16.30
CA TRP A 41 -1.89 -1.60 15.85
C TRP A 41 -1.87 -2.02 14.38
N LEU A 42 -2.90 -2.73 13.90
CA LEU A 42 -3.00 -3.09 12.48
C LEU A 42 -3.06 -1.85 11.58
N GLY A 43 -3.84 -0.84 11.97
CA GLY A 43 -3.94 0.41 11.22
C GLY A 43 -2.62 1.17 11.18
N VAL A 44 -1.97 1.35 12.34
CA VAL A 44 -0.72 2.11 12.42
C VAL A 44 0.44 1.37 11.78
N ALA A 45 0.60 0.07 12.04
CA ALA A 45 1.76 -0.69 11.58
C ALA A 45 1.80 -0.81 10.05
N THR A 46 0.65 -1.01 9.41
CA THR A 46 0.59 -1.12 7.95
C THR A 46 0.89 0.21 7.26
N VAL A 47 0.37 1.32 7.78
CA VAL A 47 0.69 2.67 7.26
C VAL A 47 2.15 3.03 7.54
N ALA A 48 2.69 2.70 8.71
CA ALA A 48 4.10 2.93 9.04
C ALA A 48 5.04 2.14 8.12
N ALA A 49 4.68 0.90 7.79
CA ALA A 49 5.42 0.09 6.83
C ALA A 49 5.40 0.72 5.42
N SER A 50 4.25 1.21 4.95
CA SER A 50 4.17 1.98 3.69
C SER A 50 5.05 3.21 3.71
N PHE A 51 5.04 3.97 4.81
CA PHE A 51 5.88 5.14 4.97
C PHE A 51 7.37 4.79 4.87
N ALA A 52 7.81 3.70 5.52
CA ALA A 52 9.19 3.26 5.43
C ALA A 52 9.62 2.92 3.99
N LEU A 53 8.74 2.30 3.20
CA LEU A 53 8.99 2.02 1.78
C LEU A 53 9.04 3.29 0.93
N THR A 54 8.11 4.22 1.15
CA THR A 54 8.11 5.53 0.49
C THR A 54 9.39 6.32 0.83
N TRP A 55 9.79 6.33 2.10
CA TRP A 55 11.02 6.99 2.56
C TRP A 55 12.27 6.40 1.89
N ARG A 56 12.34 5.06 1.80
CA ARG A 56 13.39 4.38 1.05
C ARG A 56 13.41 4.82 -0.42
N GLY A 57 12.25 4.85 -1.09
CA GLY A 57 12.12 5.29 -2.47
C GLY A 57 12.59 6.74 -2.67
N PHE A 58 12.22 7.63 -1.75
CA PHE A 58 12.66 9.03 -1.74
C PHE A 58 14.19 9.16 -1.63
N LEU A 59 14.81 8.43 -0.70
CA LEU A 59 16.27 8.44 -0.56
C LEU A 59 16.98 7.94 -1.82
N GLN A 60 16.41 6.94 -2.49
CA GLN A 60 16.94 6.43 -3.76
C GLN A 60 16.81 7.46 -4.88
N LEU A 61 15.66 8.14 -5.01
CA LEU A 61 15.45 9.20 -6.01
C LEU A 61 16.37 10.40 -5.78
N ARG A 62 16.60 10.79 -4.53
CA ARG A 62 17.52 11.89 -4.20
C ARG A 62 18.95 11.67 -4.70
N GLY A 63 19.37 10.42 -4.86
CA GLY A 63 20.68 10.05 -5.39
C GLY A 63 20.79 10.13 -6.92
N LEU A 64 19.69 10.36 -7.65
CA LEU A 64 19.67 10.39 -9.11
C LEU A 64 19.80 11.81 -9.68
N PRO A 65 20.30 11.97 -10.92
CA PRO A 65 20.20 13.20 -11.70
C PRO A 65 18.75 13.67 -11.82
N GLU A 66 18.51 14.98 -11.91
CA GLU A 66 17.15 15.54 -11.91
C GLU A 66 16.23 14.93 -12.97
N ALA A 67 16.77 14.69 -14.17
CA ALA A 67 16.05 14.08 -15.29
C ALA A 67 15.59 12.63 -15.02
N GLU A 68 16.19 11.94 -14.05
CA GLU A 68 15.94 10.53 -13.73
C GLU A 68 15.14 10.36 -12.43
N ARG A 69 14.63 11.46 -11.83
CA ARG A 69 13.89 11.41 -10.55
C ARG A 69 12.41 11.02 -10.68
N ALA A 70 12.01 10.51 -11.85
CA ALA A 70 10.67 9.98 -12.07
C ALA A 70 10.70 8.45 -12.07
N LEU A 71 9.85 7.84 -11.24
CA LEU A 71 9.64 6.39 -11.22
C LEU A 71 8.26 6.08 -11.77
N THR A 72 8.23 5.29 -12.82
CA THR A 72 6.98 4.77 -13.40
C THR A 72 7.04 3.25 -13.39
N GLN A 73 5.99 2.62 -12.89
CA GLN A 73 5.83 1.17 -12.88
C GLN A 73 4.42 0.84 -13.35
N THR A 74 4.32 0.22 -14.53
CA THR A 74 3.06 -0.37 -15.00
C THR A 74 2.90 -1.74 -14.35
N LEU A 75 1.84 -1.91 -13.56
CA LEU A 75 1.56 -3.18 -12.88
C LEU A 75 0.65 -4.09 -13.69
N TYR A 76 -0.30 -3.51 -14.43
CA TYR A 76 -1.29 -4.23 -15.23
C TYR A 76 -1.89 -3.32 -16.30
N HIS A 77 -2.38 -3.91 -17.40
CA HIS A 77 -3.23 -3.26 -18.38
C HIS A 77 -4.68 -3.52 -17.99
N TRP A 78 -5.36 -2.50 -17.46
CA TRP A 78 -6.69 -2.68 -16.85
C TRP A 78 -7.79 -2.88 -17.91
N ILE A 79 -7.81 -2.05 -18.96
CA ILE A 79 -8.85 -2.09 -20.00
C ILE A 79 -8.19 -1.88 -21.38
N PRO A 80 -7.66 -2.95 -22.00
CA PRO A 80 -7.14 -2.89 -23.36
C PRO A 80 -8.25 -3.20 -24.38
N VAL A 81 -8.64 -2.20 -25.19
CA VAL A 81 -9.65 -2.32 -26.25
C VAL A 81 -9.11 -1.72 -27.55
N GLY A 82 -8.66 -2.56 -28.47
CA GLY A 82 -8.08 -2.11 -29.74
C GLY A 82 -6.86 -1.23 -29.51
N SER A 83 -6.93 0.05 -29.92
CA SER A 83 -5.87 1.05 -29.67
C SER A 83 -6.06 1.85 -28.37
N PHE A 84 -7.13 1.61 -27.62
CA PHE A 84 -7.35 2.21 -26.31
C PHE A 84 -6.78 1.31 -25.22
N ASP A 85 -5.84 1.82 -24.42
CA ASP A 85 -5.18 1.07 -23.36
C ASP A 85 -5.05 1.93 -22.09
N LEU A 86 -5.63 1.44 -20.99
CA LEU A 86 -5.46 2.01 -19.65
C LEU A 86 -4.45 1.15 -18.89
N SER A 87 -3.24 1.70 -18.72
CA SER A 87 -2.08 1.06 -18.07
C SER A 87 -1.45 1.94 -16.98
#